data_AF-A0A9C8HSJ1-F1
#
_entry.id   AF-A0A9C8HSJ1-F1
#
_cell.length_a   1.000
_cell.length_b   1.000
_cell.length_c   1.000
_cell.angle_alpha   90.00
_cell.angle_beta   90.00
_cell.angle_gamma   90.00
#
_symmetry.space_group_name_H-M   'P 1'
#
loop_
_entity.id
_entity.type
_entity.pdbx_description
1 polymer ?
#
loop_
_entity_poly.entity_id
_entity_poly.type
_entity_poly.pdbx_seq_one_letter_code
_entity_poly.pdbx_strand_id
1 'polypeptide(L)'
;MEFEVKGDKLKIDISLFRGDISFEPSKGKKLCVEFPDLRKGALEAFIDVSYKEEEGLKVIEKKNGLPLSRQRESNMVLSLPDLPLEGRVILEKGDCVIHDSLEWNGKIEVRLGNLTVKKMFTGELTAKVIKGDLFIEEITGRLKAVTVNGDILVKGGRITALNCRTVAGDISVTGDFVSQEPMKAVSVSGDVLLHARHYEGGQEIQAVSVGGDAKIEGDVPQEKKKEVKTGPKFAGKKIFSLLKMFERFPFHGRNEGAQVEVEKKDDEEEMNVGTVLKMLEEGRITAEQAEKLIKALKE
;
A
#
# COMPACT_ATOMS: atom_id res chain seq x y z
N MET A 1 8.53 -24.62 8.81
CA MET A 1 7.41 -25.28 9.53
C MET A 1 6.41 -25.70 8.48
N GLU A 2 5.95 -26.95 8.49
CA GLU A 2 5.01 -27.47 7.48
C GLU A 2 3.63 -27.73 8.09
N PHE A 3 2.58 -27.33 7.37
CA PHE A 3 1.18 -27.55 7.73
C PHE A 3 0.43 -28.15 6.53
N GLU A 4 -0.54 -29.04 6.81
CA GLU A 4 -1.45 -29.57 5.79
C GLU A 4 -2.78 -28.82 5.86
N VAL A 5 -3.16 -28.18 4.76
CA VAL A 5 -4.39 -27.40 4.68
C VAL A 5 -5.55 -28.30 4.28
N LYS A 6 -6.55 -28.44 5.15
CA LYS A 6 -7.72 -29.30 4.91
C LYS A 6 -8.88 -28.58 4.21
N GLY A 7 -8.92 -27.25 4.29
CA GLY A 7 -9.95 -26.41 3.67
C GLY A 7 -9.87 -26.27 2.16
N ASP A 8 -10.85 -25.54 1.63
CA ASP A 8 -10.97 -25.05 0.26
C ASP A 8 -10.38 -23.64 0.08
N LYS A 9 -10.15 -22.93 1.18
CA LYS A 9 -9.48 -21.63 1.23
C LYS A 9 -8.49 -21.54 2.39
N LEU A 10 -7.51 -20.65 2.29
CA LEU A 10 -6.53 -20.40 3.34
C LEU A 10 -6.65 -18.96 3.87
N LYS A 11 -6.98 -18.82 5.16
CA LYS A 11 -6.90 -17.52 5.84
C LYS A 11 -5.47 -17.23 6.30
N ILE A 12 -5.04 -15.98 6.16
CA ILE A 12 -3.70 -15.53 6.53
C ILE A 12 -3.77 -14.21 7.32
N ASP A 13 -3.11 -14.17 8.47
CA ASP A 13 -2.86 -12.96 9.25
C ASP A 13 -1.37 -12.86 9.59
N ILE A 14 -0.66 -12.02 8.86
CA ILE A 14 0.79 -11.86 8.97
C ILE A 14 1.12 -10.43 9.38
N SER A 15 1.94 -10.28 10.41
CA SER A 15 2.46 -8.99 10.88
C SER A 15 3.91 -9.11 11.26
N LEU A 16 4.81 -8.61 10.41
CA LEU A 16 6.25 -8.52 10.69
C LEU A 16 6.68 -7.06 10.86
N PHE A 17 7.62 -6.84 11.77
CA PHE A 17 8.21 -5.54 12.01
C PHE A 17 9.41 -5.29 11.08
N ARG A 18 10.23 -6.32 10.84
CA ARG A 18 11.41 -6.22 9.98
C ARG A 18 11.66 -7.50 9.19
N GLY A 19 11.81 -7.36 7.89
CA GLY A 19 12.22 -8.43 6.99
C GLY A 19 11.28 -8.55 5.80
N ASP A 20 11.79 -9.17 4.76
CA ASP A 20 11.06 -9.36 3.52
C ASP A 20 10.13 -10.57 3.61
N ILE A 21 9.03 -10.53 2.88
CA ILE A 21 8.15 -11.69 2.69
C ILE A 21 8.18 -12.09 1.23
N SER A 22 8.53 -13.34 0.96
CA SER A 22 8.42 -13.95 -0.36
C SER A 22 7.30 -15.00 -0.34
N PHE A 23 6.28 -14.80 -1.16
CA PHE A 23 5.24 -15.79 -1.41
C PHE A 23 5.63 -16.64 -2.61
N GLU A 24 5.75 -17.95 -2.37
CA GLU A 24 6.13 -18.94 -3.37
C GLU A 24 5.03 -20.00 -3.52
N PRO A 25 4.84 -20.58 -4.71
CA PRO A 25 3.89 -21.66 -4.88
C PRO A 25 4.42 -22.95 -4.24
N SER A 26 3.54 -23.75 -3.68
CA SER A 26 3.81 -25.09 -3.18
C SER A 26 3.02 -26.13 -3.99
N LYS A 27 3.51 -27.37 -4.00
CA LYS A 27 2.79 -28.47 -4.65
C LYS A 27 1.70 -29.00 -3.71
N GLY A 28 0.46 -29.00 -4.20
CA GLY A 28 -0.69 -29.57 -3.49
C GLY A 28 -1.21 -28.68 -2.36
N LYS A 29 -1.69 -29.29 -1.28
CA LYS A 29 -2.27 -28.58 -0.12
C LYS A 29 -1.28 -28.31 1.03
N LYS A 30 0.01 -28.24 0.72
CA LYS A 30 1.05 -27.99 1.72
C LYS A 30 1.25 -26.50 1.93
N LEU A 31 1.38 -26.09 3.19
CA LEU A 31 1.76 -24.75 3.57
C LEU A 31 3.10 -24.83 4.29
N CYS A 32 4.13 -24.13 3.78
CA CYS A 32 5.43 -24.05 4.45
C CYS A 32 5.73 -22.61 4.86
N VAL A 33 6.12 -22.43 6.12
CA VAL A 33 6.59 -21.15 6.66
C VAL A 33 8.06 -21.30 7.03
N GLU A 34 8.94 -20.58 6.35
CA GLU A 34 10.39 -20.65 6.57
C GLU A 34 10.95 -19.27 6.91
N PHE A 35 11.91 -19.26 7.83
CA PHE A 35 12.66 -18.08 8.22
C PHE A 35 14.15 -18.37 8.03
N PRO A 36 14.69 -18.21 6.81
CA PRO A 36 16.05 -18.66 6.48
C PRO A 36 17.13 -18.05 7.37
N ASP A 37 16.92 -16.81 7.83
CA ASP A 37 17.91 -16.07 8.62
C ASP A 37 17.78 -16.28 10.13
N LEU A 38 16.76 -17.02 10.59
CA LEU A 38 16.49 -17.25 12.00
C LEU A 38 16.80 -18.68 12.40
N ARG A 39 17.72 -18.84 13.37
CA ARG A 39 17.90 -20.11 14.07
C ARG A 39 16.67 -20.40 14.94
N LYS A 40 16.38 -21.69 15.16
CA LYS A 40 15.21 -22.17 15.94
C LYS A 40 14.97 -21.38 17.25
N GLY A 41 16.00 -21.18 18.07
CA GLY A 41 15.86 -20.46 19.34
C GLY A 41 15.50 -18.97 19.17
N ALA A 42 15.96 -18.31 18.10
CA ALA A 42 15.58 -16.94 17.79
C ALA A 42 14.15 -16.88 17.24
N LEU A 43 13.79 -17.84 16.38
CA LEU A 43 12.44 -17.95 15.84
C LEU A 43 11.40 -18.07 16.95
N GLU A 44 11.58 -18.99 17.91
CA GLU A 44 10.66 -19.18 19.04
C GLU A 44 10.59 -17.95 19.97
N ALA A 45 11.71 -17.23 20.10
CA ALA A 45 11.81 -16.04 20.94
C ALA A 45 11.12 -14.80 20.34
N PHE A 46 11.11 -14.68 19.00
CA PHE A 46 10.68 -13.46 18.31
C PHE A 46 9.45 -13.61 17.44
N ILE A 47 9.08 -14.82 17.00
CA ILE A 47 7.96 -15.03 16.09
C ILE A 47 6.97 -16.01 16.71
N ASP A 48 5.70 -15.61 16.77
CA ASP A 48 4.58 -16.52 17.02
C ASP A 48 4.04 -17.00 15.67
N VAL A 49 4.25 -18.29 15.39
CA VAL A 49 3.64 -18.98 14.25
C VAL A 49 2.59 -19.95 14.78
N SER A 50 1.36 -19.83 14.31
CA SER A 50 0.30 -20.78 14.63
C SER A 50 -0.59 -21.03 13.42
N TYR A 51 -1.11 -22.25 13.31
CA TYR A 51 -2.08 -22.62 12.30
C TYR A 51 -3.22 -23.38 12.97
N LYS A 52 -4.45 -22.95 12.70
CA LYS A 52 -5.67 -23.71 13.05
C LYS A 52 -6.59 -23.71 11.84
N GLU A 53 -7.31 -24.80 11.62
CA GLU A 53 -8.15 -24.98 10.42
C GLU A 53 -9.19 -23.85 10.24
N GLU A 54 -9.83 -23.40 11.33
CA GLU A 54 -10.87 -22.35 11.27
C GLU A 54 -10.31 -20.92 11.22
N GLU A 55 -9.17 -20.68 11.89
CA GLU A 55 -8.54 -19.36 12.05
C GLU A 55 -7.56 -19.05 10.90
N GLY A 56 -6.96 -20.07 10.29
CA GLY A 56 -5.91 -19.96 9.27
C GLY A 56 -4.50 -19.90 9.85
N LEU A 57 -3.58 -19.43 9.01
CA LEU A 57 -2.19 -19.17 9.39
C LEU A 57 -2.10 -17.80 10.06
N LYS A 58 -1.45 -17.77 11.22
CA LYS A 58 -1.07 -16.55 11.91
C LYS A 58 0.43 -16.50 12.13
N VAL A 59 1.05 -15.41 11.69
CA VAL A 59 2.48 -15.13 11.90
C VAL A 59 2.62 -13.73 12.48
N ILE A 60 3.05 -13.61 13.73
CA ILE A 60 3.24 -12.33 14.39
C ILE A 60 4.65 -12.23 14.94
N GLU A 61 5.35 -11.16 14.58
CA GLU A 61 6.59 -10.78 15.25
C GLU A 61 6.31 -10.15 16.62
N LYS A 62 6.87 -10.75 17.68
CA LYS A 62 6.76 -10.32 19.08
C LYS A 62 7.51 -9.01 19.27
N LYS A 63 6.85 -8.06 19.95
CA LYS A 63 7.43 -6.74 20.28
C LYS A 63 8.44 -6.76 21.44
N ASN A 64 9.02 -7.92 21.78
CA ASN A 64 9.75 -8.09 23.03
C ASN A 64 11.04 -7.24 23.08
N GLY A 65 10.92 -6.03 23.62
CA GLY A 65 11.83 -5.27 24.50
C GLY A 65 13.30 -5.05 24.12
N LEU A 66 13.82 -5.66 23.06
CA LEU A 66 15.18 -5.43 22.62
C LEU A 66 15.26 -4.09 21.89
N PRO A 67 16.31 -3.28 22.16
CA PRO A 67 16.52 -2.06 21.42
C PRO A 67 16.59 -2.37 19.92
N LEU A 68 16.01 -1.49 19.10
CA LEU A 68 15.93 -1.58 17.63
C LEU A 68 17.28 -1.95 16.96
N SER A 69 18.40 -1.66 17.61
CA SER A 69 19.76 -1.99 17.16
C SER A 69 20.13 -3.48 17.24
N ARG A 70 19.41 -4.29 18.03
CA ARG A 70 19.66 -5.74 18.20
C ARG A 70 18.62 -6.63 17.53
N GLN A 71 17.53 -6.05 17.01
CA GLN A 71 16.53 -6.82 16.26
C GLN A 71 17.10 -7.21 14.89
N ARG A 72 17.12 -8.52 14.63
CA ARG A 72 17.55 -9.11 13.35
C ARG A 72 16.43 -9.03 12.32
N GLU A 73 16.80 -9.13 11.05
CA GLU A 73 15.82 -9.27 9.96
C GLU A 73 15.15 -10.64 10.06
N SER A 74 13.82 -10.64 9.92
CA SER A 74 12.97 -11.82 9.99
C SER A 74 12.42 -12.13 8.59
N ASN A 75 13.32 -12.29 7.62
CA ASN A 75 12.91 -12.65 6.26
C ASN A 75 12.12 -13.95 6.31
N MET A 76 11.02 -13.98 5.59
CA MET A 76 10.07 -15.08 5.59
C MET A 76 9.79 -15.54 4.17
N VAL A 77 9.91 -16.84 3.95
CA VAL A 77 9.44 -17.49 2.74
C VAL A 77 8.17 -18.25 3.10
N LEU A 78 7.08 -17.94 2.40
CA LEU A 78 5.80 -18.58 2.58
C LEU A 78 5.44 -19.36 1.31
N SER A 79 5.62 -20.68 1.38
CA SER A 79 5.21 -21.58 0.31
C SER A 79 3.71 -21.90 0.46
N LEU A 80 2.91 -21.40 -0.46
CA LEU A 80 1.45 -21.44 -0.42
C LEU A 80 0.87 -22.62 -1.21
N PRO A 81 -0.18 -23.27 -0.70
CA PRO A 81 -0.92 -24.25 -1.50
C PRO A 81 -1.67 -23.58 -2.66
N ASP A 82 -2.03 -24.37 -3.66
CA ASP A 82 -2.89 -23.94 -4.78
C ASP A 82 -4.36 -23.86 -4.32
N LEU A 83 -4.66 -22.84 -3.51
CA LEU A 83 -5.97 -22.55 -2.96
C LEU A 83 -6.19 -21.03 -2.98
N PRO A 84 -7.43 -20.54 -2.98
CA PRO A 84 -7.74 -19.13 -2.74
C PRO A 84 -7.30 -18.69 -1.34
N LEU A 85 -6.73 -17.50 -1.24
CA LEU A 85 -6.31 -16.87 0.00
C LEU A 85 -7.26 -15.75 0.44
N GLU A 86 -7.38 -15.59 1.75
CA GLU A 86 -8.08 -14.47 2.36
C GLU A 86 -7.27 -13.90 3.52
N GLY A 87 -7.17 -12.58 3.64
CA GLY A 87 -6.74 -11.99 4.90
C GLY A 87 -5.81 -10.79 4.79
N ARG A 88 -4.83 -10.72 5.69
CA ARG A 88 -4.05 -9.51 5.92
C ARG A 88 -2.55 -9.80 6.03
N VAL A 89 -1.76 -8.94 5.39
CA VAL A 89 -0.31 -8.85 5.57
C VAL A 89 0.06 -7.43 5.98
N ILE A 90 0.89 -7.30 7.01
CA ILE A 90 1.44 -6.04 7.49
C ILE A 90 2.95 -6.17 7.59
N LEU A 91 3.67 -5.27 6.92
CA LEU A 91 5.10 -5.07 7.04
C LEU A 91 5.38 -3.65 7.49
N GLU A 92 6.06 -3.51 8.63
CA GLU A 92 6.56 -2.20 9.07
C GLU A 92 7.84 -1.82 8.29
N LYS A 93 8.72 -2.79 8.02
CA LYS A 93 9.91 -2.62 7.18
C LYS A 93 10.24 -3.92 6.44
N GLY A 94 10.45 -3.83 5.14
CA GLY A 94 10.81 -4.94 4.25
C GLY A 94 9.90 -4.97 3.02
N ASP A 95 10.31 -5.75 2.03
CA ASP A 95 9.60 -5.91 0.78
C ASP A 95 8.66 -7.11 0.82
N CYS A 96 7.51 -6.98 0.18
CA CYS A 96 6.56 -8.06 -0.04
C CYS A 96 6.57 -8.45 -1.51
N VAL A 97 6.99 -9.68 -1.81
CA VAL A 97 7.12 -10.18 -3.18
C VAL A 97 6.25 -11.41 -3.36
N ILE A 98 5.31 -11.34 -4.30
CA ILE A 98 4.50 -12.46 -4.75
C ILE A 98 5.09 -12.95 -6.08
N HIS A 99 5.71 -14.13 -6.06
CA HIS A 99 6.50 -14.64 -7.19
C HIS A 99 5.66 -15.30 -8.29
N ASP A 100 4.52 -15.86 -7.95
CA ASP A 100 3.66 -16.60 -8.87
C ASP A 100 2.22 -16.08 -8.84
N SER A 101 1.36 -16.68 -9.67
CA SER A 101 -0.05 -16.34 -9.70
C SER A 101 -0.70 -16.64 -8.35
N LEU A 102 -1.52 -15.70 -7.87
CA LEU A 102 -2.12 -15.77 -6.55
C LEU A 102 -3.58 -15.34 -6.61
N GLU A 103 -4.48 -16.20 -6.13
CA GLU A 103 -5.87 -15.81 -5.87
C GLU A 103 -5.98 -15.32 -4.42
N TRP A 104 -6.34 -14.05 -4.23
CA TRP A 104 -6.37 -13.44 -2.90
C TRP A 104 -7.48 -12.40 -2.78
N ASN A 105 -8.17 -12.44 -1.64
CA ASN A 105 -9.08 -11.39 -1.20
C ASN A 105 -8.61 -10.80 0.14
N GLY A 106 -8.24 -9.52 0.16
CA GLY A 106 -7.86 -8.88 1.42
C GLY A 106 -6.90 -7.71 1.28
N LYS A 107 -6.06 -7.54 2.31
CA LYS A 107 -5.25 -6.32 2.49
C LYS A 107 -3.77 -6.61 2.68
N ILE A 108 -2.92 -5.88 1.96
CA ILE A 108 -1.47 -5.85 2.18
C ILE A 108 -1.05 -4.42 2.51
N GLU A 109 -0.37 -4.24 3.64
CA GLU A 109 0.15 -2.94 4.08
C GLU A 109 1.67 -3.02 4.28
N VAL A 110 2.42 -2.22 3.54
CA VAL A 110 3.88 -2.11 3.65
C VAL A 110 4.23 -0.67 4.01
N ARG A 111 4.88 -0.43 5.15
CA ARG A 111 5.21 0.95 5.55
C ARG A 111 6.53 1.43 4.96
N LEU A 112 7.59 0.62 5.05
CA LEU A 112 8.91 0.94 4.53
C LEU A 112 9.42 -0.21 3.66
N GLY A 113 9.22 -0.11 2.35
CA GLY A 113 9.52 -1.17 1.38
C GLY A 113 8.48 -1.21 0.26
N ASN A 114 8.65 -2.17 -0.63
CA ASN A 114 7.88 -2.30 -1.86
C ASN A 114 6.89 -3.47 -1.79
N LEU A 115 5.80 -3.39 -2.54
CA LEU A 115 4.92 -4.53 -2.83
C LEU A 115 5.04 -4.86 -4.31
N THR A 116 5.52 -6.07 -4.62
CA THR A 116 5.74 -6.55 -5.98
C THR A 116 4.94 -7.83 -6.24
N VAL A 117 4.05 -7.80 -7.22
CA VAL A 117 3.40 -9.01 -7.77
C VAL A 117 4.01 -9.27 -9.15
N LYS A 118 4.75 -10.38 -9.29
CA LYS A 118 5.55 -10.68 -10.49
C LYS A 118 4.76 -11.35 -11.62
N LYS A 119 3.58 -11.90 -11.33
CA LYS A 119 2.69 -12.56 -12.30
C LYS A 119 1.25 -12.05 -12.13
N MET A 120 0.27 -12.95 -12.13
CA MET A 120 -1.15 -12.62 -12.08
C MET A 120 -1.68 -12.61 -10.64
N PHE A 121 -2.27 -11.50 -10.22
CA PHE A 121 -3.12 -11.45 -9.04
C PHE A 121 -4.59 -11.66 -9.45
N THR A 122 -5.34 -12.53 -8.76
CA THR A 122 -6.78 -12.71 -9.00
C THR A 122 -7.56 -12.42 -7.73
N GLY A 123 -8.64 -11.63 -7.83
CA GLY A 123 -9.52 -11.31 -6.69
C GLY A 123 -9.55 -9.83 -6.32
N GLU A 124 -9.69 -9.52 -5.03
CA GLU A 124 -9.73 -8.16 -4.49
C GLU A 124 -8.50 -7.84 -3.63
N LEU A 125 -7.70 -6.88 -4.11
CA LEU A 125 -6.54 -6.36 -3.39
C LEU A 125 -6.76 -4.95 -2.86
N THR A 126 -6.69 -4.80 -1.54
CA THR A 126 -6.43 -3.51 -0.90
C THR A 126 -4.94 -3.39 -0.56
N ALA A 127 -4.18 -2.66 -1.38
CA ALA A 127 -2.76 -2.41 -1.16
C ALA A 127 -2.53 -1.03 -0.53
N LYS A 128 -1.65 -0.95 0.46
CA LYS A 128 -1.21 0.30 1.07
C LYS A 128 0.30 0.31 1.24
N VAL A 129 0.99 1.24 0.57
CA VAL A 129 2.46 1.37 0.66
C VAL A 129 2.82 2.79 1.12
N ILE A 130 3.54 2.98 2.23
CA ILE A 130 3.79 4.35 2.74
C ILE A 130 5.06 4.95 2.11
N LYS A 131 6.21 4.29 2.23
CA LYS A 131 7.47 4.69 1.58
C LYS A 131 8.02 3.52 0.77
N GLY A 132 7.83 3.60 -0.54
CA GLY A 132 8.13 2.55 -1.50
C GLY A 132 7.01 2.39 -2.52
N ASP A 133 7.24 1.50 -3.49
CA ASP A 133 6.42 1.41 -4.69
C ASP A 133 5.50 0.19 -4.67
N LEU A 134 4.40 0.29 -5.40
CA LEU A 134 3.52 -0.81 -5.73
C LEU A 134 3.69 -1.20 -7.19
N PHE A 135 4.15 -2.42 -7.42
CA PHE A 135 4.27 -3.03 -8.73
C PHE A 135 3.37 -4.26 -8.85
N ILE A 136 2.53 -4.29 -9.89
CA ILE A 136 1.71 -5.45 -10.24
C ILE A 136 1.87 -5.74 -11.73
N GLU A 137 2.37 -6.92 -12.08
CA GLU A 137 2.50 -7.33 -13.48
C GLU A 137 1.11 -7.48 -14.12
N GLU A 138 0.23 -8.34 -13.57
CA GLU A 138 -1.14 -8.48 -14.05
C GLU A 138 -2.14 -8.61 -12.89
N ILE A 139 -3.35 -8.06 -13.06
CA ILE A 139 -4.45 -8.26 -12.11
C ILE A 139 -5.78 -8.57 -12.82
N THR A 140 -6.44 -9.62 -12.36
CA THR A 140 -7.82 -9.96 -12.72
C THR A 140 -8.73 -9.74 -11.52
N GLY A 141 -9.50 -8.64 -11.54
CA GLY A 141 -10.42 -8.30 -10.45
C GLY A 141 -10.31 -6.85 -9.99
N ARG A 142 -10.36 -6.64 -8.67
CA ARG A 142 -10.54 -5.32 -8.04
C ARG A 142 -9.22 -4.86 -7.39
N LEU A 143 -8.82 -3.63 -7.68
CA LEU A 143 -7.65 -3.00 -7.07
C LEU A 143 -8.02 -1.72 -6.33
N LYS A 144 -7.67 -1.67 -5.06
CA LYS A 144 -7.66 -0.45 -4.26
C LYS A 144 -6.24 -0.22 -3.72
N ALA A 145 -5.52 0.71 -4.32
CA ALA A 145 -4.13 0.98 -3.96
C ALA A 145 -3.98 2.40 -3.39
N VAL A 146 -3.23 2.54 -2.30
CA VAL A 146 -2.87 3.84 -1.74
C VAL A 146 -1.37 3.87 -1.48
N THR A 147 -0.68 4.84 -2.06
CA THR A 147 0.71 5.17 -1.71
C THR A 147 0.84 6.57 -1.12
N VAL A 148 1.88 6.81 -0.33
CA VAL A 148 2.21 8.17 0.16
C VAL A 148 3.42 8.71 -0.60
N ASN A 149 4.56 8.03 -0.49
CA ASN A 149 5.79 8.36 -1.22
C ASN A 149 6.22 7.14 -2.03
N GLY A 150 5.73 7.06 -3.26
CA GLY A 150 6.01 5.99 -4.20
C GLY A 150 4.95 5.83 -5.27
N ASP A 151 5.32 5.08 -6.29
CA ASP A 151 4.58 4.93 -7.52
C ASP A 151 3.62 3.74 -7.47
N ILE A 152 2.58 3.79 -8.29
CA ILE A 152 1.68 2.67 -8.54
C ILE A 152 1.79 2.29 -10.00
N LEU A 153 2.35 1.12 -10.28
CA LEU A 153 2.48 0.57 -11.62
C LEU A 153 1.71 -0.76 -11.75
N VAL A 154 0.73 -0.79 -12.65
CA VAL A 154 0.02 -2.01 -13.06
C VAL A 154 0.18 -2.17 -14.58
N LYS A 155 0.78 -3.27 -15.03
CA LYS A 155 1.11 -3.45 -16.46
C LYS A 155 0.02 -4.11 -17.29
N GLY A 156 -0.87 -4.89 -16.68
CA GLY A 156 -1.89 -5.62 -17.42
C GLY A 156 -2.98 -6.27 -16.56
N GLY A 157 -3.76 -7.12 -17.24
CA GLY A 157 -4.84 -7.92 -16.64
C GLY A 157 -6.24 -7.40 -16.97
N ARG A 158 -7.26 -8.02 -16.36
CA ARG A 158 -8.68 -7.69 -16.53
C ARG A 158 -9.22 -7.02 -15.28
N ILE A 159 -9.28 -5.69 -15.30
CA ILE A 159 -9.58 -4.86 -14.13
C ILE A 159 -11.08 -4.56 -14.08
N THR A 160 -11.77 -5.00 -13.03
CA THR A 160 -13.22 -4.80 -12.87
C THR A 160 -13.57 -3.58 -12.02
N ALA A 161 -12.67 -3.19 -11.12
CA ALA A 161 -12.74 -1.96 -10.34
C ALA A 161 -11.33 -1.45 -10.03
N LEU A 162 -11.14 -0.12 -10.11
CA LEU A 162 -9.84 0.52 -9.90
C LEU A 162 -10.00 1.73 -9.00
N ASN A 163 -9.24 1.77 -7.92
CA ASN A 163 -9.21 2.89 -7.00
C ASN A 163 -7.79 3.14 -6.48
N CYS A 164 -6.99 3.85 -7.26
CA CYS A 164 -5.59 4.11 -6.99
C CYS A 164 -5.38 5.55 -6.53
N ARG A 165 -4.55 5.76 -5.50
CA ARG A 165 -4.21 7.08 -5.01
C ARG A 165 -2.76 7.15 -4.59
N THR A 166 -2.09 8.25 -4.89
CA THR A 166 -0.77 8.58 -4.36
C THR A 166 -0.71 10.05 -3.95
N VAL A 167 0.12 10.37 -2.96
CA VAL A 167 0.42 11.76 -2.58
C VAL A 167 1.61 12.23 -3.42
N ALA A 168 2.74 11.55 -3.30
CA ALA A 168 3.97 11.83 -4.03
C ALA A 168 4.42 10.59 -4.80
N GLY A 169 4.02 10.54 -6.08
CA GLY A 169 4.37 9.50 -7.01
C GLY A 169 3.46 9.52 -8.24
N ASP A 170 3.80 8.70 -9.21
CA ASP A 170 3.06 8.52 -10.45
C ASP A 170 2.13 7.32 -10.35
N ILE A 171 1.03 7.36 -11.11
CA ILE A 171 0.13 6.22 -11.29
C ILE A 171 0.10 5.87 -12.77
N SER A 172 0.53 4.65 -13.10
CA SER A 172 0.42 4.09 -14.44
C SER A 172 -0.30 2.75 -14.38
N VAL A 173 -1.47 2.67 -15.02
CA VAL A 173 -2.28 1.45 -15.06
C VAL A 173 -2.63 1.13 -16.50
N THR A 174 -2.17 -0.02 -16.97
CA THR A 174 -2.51 -0.60 -18.27
C THR A 174 -3.29 -1.88 -18.08
N GLY A 175 -4.34 -2.12 -18.86
CA GLY A 175 -5.11 -3.37 -18.81
C GLY A 175 -6.41 -3.32 -19.60
N ASP A 176 -7.22 -4.38 -19.45
CA ASP A 176 -8.55 -4.48 -20.03
C ASP A 176 -9.54 -4.01 -18.97
N PHE A 177 -10.21 -2.90 -19.23
CA PHE A 177 -11.07 -2.25 -18.24
C PHE A 177 -12.51 -2.73 -18.40
N VAL A 178 -12.97 -3.54 -17.46
CA VAL A 178 -14.33 -4.05 -17.39
C VAL A 178 -15.08 -3.27 -16.31
N SER A 179 -15.45 -2.04 -16.63
CA SER A 179 -15.94 -1.05 -15.69
C SER A 179 -17.37 -1.34 -15.22
N GLN A 180 -17.48 -2.31 -14.30
CA GLN A 180 -18.69 -2.60 -13.54
C GLN A 180 -18.97 -1.51 -12.49
N GLU A 181 -17.90 -0.91 -11.97
CA GLU A 181 -17.92 0.22 -11.03
C GLU A 181 -17.06 1.38 -11.59
N PRO A 182 -17.25 2.62 -11.10
CA PRO A 182 -16.41 3.75 -11.48
C PRO A 182 -14.93 3.50 -11.16
N MET A 183 -14.07 3.72 -12.14
CA MET A 183 -12.62 3.58 -11.99
C MET A 183 -11.99 4.94 -11.74
N LYS A 184 -11.05 5.01 -10.79
CA LYS A 184 -10.44 6.27 -10.38
C LYS A 184 -8.97 6.12 -10.02
N ALA A 185 -8.15 7.00 -10.57
CA ALA A 185 -6.77 7.20 -10.17
C ALA A 185 -6.52 8.68 -9.82
N VAL A 186 -5.80 8.93 -8.72
CA VAL A 186 -5.51 10.28 -8.24
C VAL A 186 -4.07 10.41 -7.76
N SER A 187 -3.30 11.35 -8.31
CA SER A 187 -2.02 11.79 -7.77
C SER A 187 -2.07 13.25 -7.32
N VAL A 188 -1.38 13.59 -6.23
CA VAL A 188 -1.23 14.99 -5.80
C VAL A 188 -0.03 15.64 -6.47
N SER A 189 1.15 15.02 -6.51
CA SER A 189 2.35 15.64 -7.07
C SER A 189 3.01 14.90 -8.24
N GLY A 190 2.37 13.86 -8.77
CA GLY A 190 2.87 13.11 -9.94
C GLY A 190 1.83 12.98 -11.05
N ASP A 191 2.19 12.23 -12.08
CA ASP A 191 1.40 12.02 -13.27
C ASP A 191 0.43 10.84 -13.10
N VAL A 192 -0.68 10.87 -13.83
CA VAL A 192 -1.65 9.78 -13.88
C VAL A 192 -1.89 9.37 -15.32
N LEU A 193 -1.52 8.14 -15.66
CA LEU A 193 -1.77 7.51 -16.96
C LEU A 193 -2.63 6.27 -16.76
N LEU A 194 -3.82 6.27 -17.35
CA LEU A 194 -4.69 5.10 -17.46
C LEU A 194 -4.77 4.68 -18.92
N HIS A 195 -4.33 3.48 -19.26
CA HIS A 195 -4.35 2.97 -20.62
C HIS A 195 -5.24 1.72 -20.71
N ALA A 196 -6.43 1.87 -21.30
CA ALA A 196 -7.34 0.75 -21.52
C ALA A 196 -7.04 0.07 -22.86
N ARG A 197 -6.50 -1.15 -22.85
CA ARG A 197 -6.32 -1.94 -24.08
C ARG A 197 -7.65 -2.38 -24.68
N HIS A 198 -8.64 -2.59 -23.82
CA HIS A 198 -10.03 -2.84 -24.17
C HIS A 198 -10.92 -2.20 -23.10
N TYR A 199 -12.11 -1.75 -23.47
CA TYR A 199 -13.10 -1.23 -22.55
C TYR A 199 -14.43 -1.97 -22.72
N GLU A 200 -14.93 -2.49 -21.60
CA GLU A 200 -16.25 -3.10 -21.48
C GLU A 200 -16.98 -2.46 -20.30
N GLY A 201 -18.24 -2.09 -20.47
CA GLY A 201 -19.07 -1.54 -19.41
C GLY A 201 -19.61 -0.15 -19.70
N GLY A 202 -20.15 0.50 -18.67
CA GLY A 202 -20.88 1.77 -18.82
C GLY A 202 -20.46 2.87 -17.86
N GLN A 203 -19.48 2.61 -16.97
CA GLN A 203 -19.08 3.55 -15.93
C GLN A 203 -17.96 4.51 -16.38
N GLU A 204 -17.91 5.67 -15.74
CA GLU A 204 -16.88 6.70 -15.96
C GLU A 204 -15.52 6.21 -15.44
N ILE A 205 -14.45 6.57 -16.17
CA ILE A 205 -13.07 6.40 -15.77
C ILE A 205 -12.49 7.78 -15.49
N GLN A 206 -11.92 7.97 -14.31
CA GLN A 206 -11.39 9.24 -13.85
C GLN A 206 -9.88 9.18 -13.58
N ALA A 207 -9.12 10.04 -14.24
CA ALA A 207 -7.72 10.32 -13.95
C ALA A 207 -7.59 11.75 -13.41
N VAL A 208 -6.97 11.91 -12.24
CA VAL A 208 -6.78 13.23 -11.62
C VAL A 208 -5.34 13.43 -11.21
N SER A 209 -4.72 14.49 -11.72
CA SER A 209 -3.45 14.99 -11.20
C SER A 209 -3.58 16.45 -10.80
N VAL A 210 -2.97 16.80 -9.67
CA VAL A 210 -2.89 18.19 -9.22
C VAL A 210 -1.58 18.81 -9.71
N GLY A 211 -0.42 18.24 -9.34
CA GLY A 211 0.89 18.78 -9.69
C GLY A 211 1.38 18.41 -11.08
N GLY A 212 0.85 17.34 -11.68
CA GLY A 212 1.32 16.78 -12.95
C GLY A 212 0.24 16.72 -14.03
N ASP A 213 0.39 15.76 -14.93
CA ASP A 213 -0.52 15.45 -16.02
C ASP A 213 -1.47 14.29 -15.68
N ALA A 214 -2.65 14.30 -16.29
CA ALA A 214 -3.63 13.24 -16.15
C ALA A 214 -4.16 12.87 -17.54
N LYS A 215 -4.04 11.59 -17.91
CA LYS A 215 -4.38 11.11 -19.26
C LYS A 215 -5.06 9.74 -19.21
N ILE A 216 -6.06 9.57 -20.06
CA ILE A 216 -6.76 8.31 -20.29
C ILE A 216 -6.65 7.93 -21.78
N GLU A 217 -5.85 6.91 -22.05
CA GLU A 217 -5.55 6.41 -23.39
C GLU A 217 -6.25 5.09 -23.70
N GLY A 218 -6.22 4.72 -24.98
CA GLY A 218 -6.79 3.48 -25.48
C GLY A 218 -8.32 3.53 -25.67
N ASP A 219 -8.93 2.36 -25.63
CA ASP A 219 -10.26 2.04 -26.16
C ASP A 219 -11.43 2.52 -25.26
N VAL A 220 -11.22 3.54 -24.43
CA VAL A 220 -12.30 4.12 -23.62
C VAL A 220 -13.11 5.13 -24.47
N PRO A 221 -14.46 5.06 -24.49
CA PRO A 221 -15.29 6.08 -25.14
C PRO A 221 -15.06 7.47 -24.54
N GLN A 222 -15.04 8.51 -25.37
CA GLN A 222 -14.67 9.86 -24.94
C GLN A 222 -15.59 10.42 -23.84
N GLU A 223 -16.88 10.11 -23.91
CA GLU A 223 -17.89 10.48 -22.91
C GLU A 223 -17.74 9.76 -21.57
N LYS A 224 -16.91 8.71 -21.51
CA LYS A 224 -16.57 7.97 -20.29
C LYS A 224 -15.25 8.41 -19.68
N LYS A 225 -14.44 9.21 -20.40
CA LYS A 225 -13.15 9.72 -19.92
C LYS A 225 -13.36 10.98 -19.10
N LYS A 226 -12.71 11.05 -17.95
CA LYS A 226 -12.62 12.26 -17.14
C LYS A 226 -11.21 12.51 -16.65
N GLU A 227 -10.50 13.30 -17.44
CA GLU A 227 -9.16 13.79 -17.12
C GLU A 227 -9.29 15.12 -16.38
N VAL A 228 -8.68 15.22 -15.20
CA VAL A 228 -8.70 16.44 -14.40
C VAL A 228 -7.27 16.84 -14.06
N LYS A 229 -6.81 17.91 -14.69
CA LYS A 229 -5.57 18.60 -14.32
C LYS A 229 -5.91 19.84 -13.48
N THR A 230 -5.38 19.92 -12.26
CA THR A 230 -5.64 21.06 -11.37
C THR A 230 -4.38 21.90 -11.21
N GLY A 231 -4.21 22.94 -12.03
CA GLY A 231 -3.06 23.85 -11.89
C GLY A 231 -2.99 24.57 -10.52
N PRO A 232 -1.84 25.16 -10.18
CA PRO A 232 -1.55 25.70 -8.84
C PRO A 232 -2.53 26.79 -8.36
N LYS A 233 -3.23 27.47 -9.28
CA LYS A 233 -4.19 28.54 -8.94
C LYS A 233 -5.58 28.05 -8.48
N PHE A 234 -5.92 26.77 -8.67
CA PHE A 234 -7.19 26.15 -8.22
C PHE A 234 -7.02 25.19 -7.02
N ALA A 235 -5.81 25.17 -6.46
CA ALA A 235 -5.33 24.29 -5.41
C ALA A 235 -6.13 24.33 -4.09
N GLY A 236 -6.55 25.51 -3.63
CA GLY A 236 -6.96 25.70 -2.23
C GLY A 236 -8.15 24.88 -1.73
N LYS A 237 -9.20 24.68 -2.54
CA LYS A 237 -10.41 23.93 -2.11
C LYS A 237 -10.39 22.45 -2.50
N LYS A 238 -9.89 22.12 -3.70
CA LYS A 238 -9.88 20.72 -4.20
C LYS A 238 -8.74 19.90 -3.59
N ILE A 239 -7.55 20.48 -3.37
CA ILE A 239 -6.45 19.78 -2.68
C ILE A 239 -6.84 19.49 -1.23
N PHE A 240 -7.48 20.43 -0.53
CA PHE A 240 -8.00 20.19 0.82
C PHE A 240 -9.04 19.06 0.86
N SER A 241 -9.94 18.98 -0.14
CA SER A 241 -10.88 17.86 -0.24
C SER A 241 -10.19 16.53 -0.56
N LEU A 242 -9.08 16.54 -1.30
CA LEU A 242 -8.28 15.36 -1.59
C LEU A 242 -7.50 14.92 -0.35
N LEU A 243 -6.83 15.83 0.37
CA LEU A 243 -6.16 15.56 1.65
C LEU A 243 -7.14 14.97 2.68
N LYS A 244 -8.35 15.54 2.82
CA LYS A 244 -9.42 14.97 3.66
C LYS A 244 -9.86 13.58 3.21
N MET A 245 -9.76 13.26 1.91
CA MET A 245 -10.03 11.91 1.40
C MET A 245 -8.94 10.92 1.84
N PHE A 246 -7.68 11.36 1.94
CA PHE A 246 -6.58 10.57 2.51
C PHE A 246 -6.66 10.47 4.04
N GLU A 247 -7.13 11.50 4.76
CA GLU A 247 -7.35 11.46 6.22
C GLU A 247 -8.44 10.46 6.64
N ARG A 248 -9.45 10.22 5.79
CA ARG A 248 -10.48 9.20 6.04
C ARG A 248 -9.97 7.77 5.90
N PHE A 249 -8.73 7.58 5.45
CA PHE A 249 -8.09 6.28 5.55
C PHE A 249 -7.43 6.16 6.93
N PRO A 250 -7.79 5.15 7.73
CA PRO A 250 -7.23 4.96 9.06
C PRO A 250 -5.73 4.61 8.96
N PHE A 251 -4.87 5.62 8.98
CA PHE A 251 -3.46 5.48 9.32
C PHE A 251 -3.37 5.32 10.85
N HIS A 252 -3.80 4.17 11.40
CA HIS A 252 -3.55 3.86 12.81
C HIS A 252 -2.06 3.56 13.00
N GLY A 253 -1.26 4.62 13.17
CA GLY A 253 -0.12 4.55 14.07
C GLY A 253 -0.67 4.52 15.49
N ARG A 254 -0.33 3.50 16.28
CA ARG A 254 -0.55 3.55 17.73
C ARG A 254 0.28 4.71 18.27
N ASN A 255 -0.40 5.76 18.72
CA ASN A 255 0.17 6.81 19.55
C ASN A 255 0.63 6.18 20.87
N GLU A 256 1.92 6.23 21.15
CA GLU A 256 2.42 6.44 22.51
C GLU A 256 3.06 7.84 22.50
N GLY A 257 2.55 8.70 23.36
CA GLY A 257 2.89 10.12 23.38
C GLY A 257 4.36 10.33 23.71
N ALA A 258 5.10 10.95 22.79
CA ALA A 258 6.29 11.70 23.13
C ALA A 258 5.86 13.16 23.30
N GLN A 259 5.76 13.62 24.55
CA GLN A 259 5.83 15.04 24.85
C GLN A 259 7.26 15.48 24.52
N VAL A 260 7.43 16.31 23.48
CA VAL A 260 8.70 16.95 23.19
C VAL A 260 8.56 18.41 23.65
N GLU A 261 9.19 18.72 24.78
CA GLU A 261 9.53 20.10 25.13
C GLU A 261 10.50 20.62 24.08
N VAL A 262 10.09 21.68 23.38
CA VAL A 262 10.97 22.38 22.44
C VAL A 262 11.73 23.42 23.24
N GLU A 263 13.01 23.17 23.49
CA GLU A 263 13.96 24.23 23.79
C GLU A 263 13.99 25.19 22.60
N LYS A 264 13.62 26.45 22.85
CA LYS A 264 13.77 27.54 21.89
C LYS A 264 15.26 27.74 21.60
N LYS A 265 15.70 27.38 20.41
CA LYS A 265 16.84 28.03 19.77
C LYS A 265 16.30 29.07 18.82
N ASP A 266 16.64 30.31 19.13
CA ASP A 266 16.35 31.50 18.34
C ASP A 266 17.16 31.46 17.03
N ASP A 267 16.59 30.84 16.01
CA ASP A 267 16.91 31.15 14.62
C ASP A 267 15.59 31.58 13.98
N GLU A 268 15.44 32.89 13.76
CA GLU A 268 14.31 33.50 13.06
C GLU A 268 14.33 33.12 11.56
N GLU A 269 14.13 31.85 11.24
CA GLU A 269 13.65 31.48 9.91
C GLU A 269 12.14 31.68 9.88
N GLU A 270 11.66 32.62 9.07
CA GLU A 270 10.23 32.80 8.82
C GLU A 270 9.59 31.45 8.48
N MET A 271 8.79 30.93 9.40
CA MET A 271 8.03 29.71 9.17
C MET A 271 7.11 29.96 7.98
N ASN A 272 7.39 29.30 6.86
CA ASN A 272 6.50 29.29 5.71
C ASN A 272 5.90 27.89 5.54
N VAL A 273 4.87 27.79 4.70
CA VAL A 273 4.18 26.52 4.44
C VAL A 273 5.16 25.45 3.94
N GLY A 274 6.21 25.82 3.21
CA GLY A 274 7.26 24.90 2.76
C GLY A 274 8.03 24.28 3.93
N THR A 275 8.41 25.08 4.93
CA THR A 275 9.08 24.60 6.15
C THR A 275 8.21 23.62 6.93
N VAL A 276 6.91 23.92 7.06
CA VAL A 276 5.97 23.03 7.77
C VAL A 276 5.80 21.69 7.03
N LEU A 277 5.73 21.71 5.69
CA LEU A 277 5.64 20.48 4.90
C LEU A 277 6.93 19.65 4.99
N LYS A 278 8.10 20.29 5.00
CA LYS A 278 9.39 19.62 5.21
C LYS A 278 9.47 18.95 6.59
N MET A 279 8.98 19.61 7.65
CA MET A 279 8.90 19.03 8.98
C MET A 279 7.96 17.81 9.04
N LEU A 280 6.87 17.81 8.25
CA LEU A 280 5.96 16.67 8.13
C LEU A 280 6.62 15.51 7.38
N GLU A 281 7.36 15.80 6.31
CA GLU A 281 8.11 14.83 5.50
C GLU A 281 9.23 14.15 6.30
N GLU A 282 9.95 14.95 7.11
CA GLU A 282 10.97 14.49 8.06
C GLU A 282 10.37 13.74 9.28
N GLY A 283 9.03 13.70 9.41
CA GLY A 283 8.34 13.06 10.52
C GLY A 283 8.48 13.79 11.86
N ARG A 284 8.93 15.04 11.85
CA ARG A 284 9.15 15.88 13.05
C ARG A 284 7.85 16.40 13.64
N ILE A 285 6.79 16.45 12.83
CA ILE A 285 5.44 16.83 13.24
C ILE A 285 4.42 15.88 12.64
N THR A 286 3.28 15.75 13.33
CA THR A 286 2.11 15.02 12.83
C THR A 286 1.32 15.87 11.83
N ALA A 287 0.46 15.23 11.03
CA ALA A 287 -0.43 15.94 10.11
C ALA A 287 -1.34 16.96 10.83
N GLU A 288 -1.82 16.64 12.03
CA GLU A 288 -2.64 17.54 12.84
C GLU A 288 -1.84 18.77 13.32
N GLN A 289 -0.56 18.59 13.66
CA GLN A 289 0.34 19.69 14.00
C GLN A 289 0.68 20.55 12.79
N ALA A 290 0.91 19.93 11.62
CA ALA A 290 1.14 20.64 10.37
C ALA A 290 -0.07 21.51 9.98
N GLU A 291 -1.29 21.01 10.17
CA GLU A 291 -2.53 21.77 9.91
C GLU A 291 -2.63 23.02 10.80
N LYS A 292 -2.38 22.87 12.11
CA LYS A 292 -2.41 23.99 13.07
C LYS A 292 -1.37 25.05 12.71
N LEU A 293 -0.16 24.64 12.33
CA LEU A 293 0.92 25.54 11.94
C LEU A 293 0.60 26.27 10.62
N ILE A 294 0.12 25.56 9.59
CA ILE A 294 -0.27 26.18 8.32
C ILE A 294 -1.43 27.17 8.49
N LYS A 295 -2.36 26.89 9.41
CA LYS A 295 -3.47 27.80 9.72
C LYS A 295 -2.99 29.08 10.39
N ALA A 296 -2.05 28.96 11.35
CA ALA A 296 -1.45 30.11 12.02
C ALA A 296 -0.62 31.00 11.08
N LEU A 297 -0.08 30.44 9.98
CA LEU A 297 0.67 31.19 8.97
C LEU A 297 -0.19 31.97 7.97
N LYS A 298 -1.51 31.81 8.02
CA LYS A 298 -2.47 32.50 7.13
C LYS A 298 -3.22 33.64 7.81
N GLU A 299 -3.03 33.82 9.11
CA GLU A 299 -3.49 34.97 9.91
C GLU A 299 -2.37 36.00 10.01
#